data_AF-A0A4Q7YXU3-F1
#
_entry.id   AF-A0A4Q7YXU3-F1
#
_cell.length_a   1.000
_cell.length_b   1.000
_cell.length_c   1.000
_cell.angle_alpha   90.00
_cell.angle_beta   90.00
_cell.angle_gamma   90.00
#
_symmetry.space_group_name_H-M   'P 1'
#
loop_
_entity.id
_entity.type
_entity.pdbx_description
1 polymer ?
#
loop_
_entity_poly.entity_id
_entity_poly.type
_entity_poly.pdbx_seq_one_letter_code
_entity_poly.pdbx_strand_id
1 'polypeptide(L)'
;MANIIEGYWLSVVTSDFFVINFTTDPFPPGTSLYANISLSEINTLFSGNNPNDPTFAATAFIDSWTVYLADGTESTPIQGQGFAQNAIGLDNCARIHFVLVGDRVAAIAQVNIFR
;
A
#
# COMPACT_ATOMS: atom_id res chain seq x y z
N MET A 1 23.12 -2.07 3.55
CA MET A 1 22.21 -2.56 4.60
C MET A 1 21.04 -1.60 4.56
N ALA A 2 19.83 -2.08 4.22
CA ALA A 2 18.67 -1.22 4.03
C ALA A 2 18.13 -0.77 5.39
N ASN A 3 18.00 0.54 5.62
CA ASN A 3 17.47 1.07 6.87
C ASN A 3 15.99 1.38 6.70
N ILE A 4 15.13 0.85 7.58
CA ILE A 4 13.72 1.24 7.64
C ILE A 4 13.68 2.70 8.09
N ILE A 5 13.05 3.55 7.28
CA ILE A 5 12.79 4.96 7.65
C ILE A 5 11.40 5.09 8.26
N GLU A 6 10.43 4.39 7.68
CA GLU A 6 9.04 4.47 8.08
C GLU A 6 8.33 3.12 7.94
N GLY A 7 7.40 2.86 8.86
CA GLY A 7 6.53 1.69 8.85
C GLY A 7 5.12 2.08 9.29
N TYR A 8 4.11 1.66 8.54
CA TYR A 8 2.71 1.97 8.80
C TYR A 8 1.86 0.71 8.82
N TRP A 9 0.76 0.77 9.57
CA TRP A 9 -0.27 -0.28 9.60
C TRP A 9 -1.57 0.29 9.09
N LEU A 10 -2.12 -0.34 8.04
CA LEU A 10 -3.48 -0.09 7.57
C LEU A 10 -4.37 -1.18 8.13
N SER A 11 -5.33 -0.83 8.98
CA SER A 11 -6.19 -1.81 9.67
C SER A 11 -7.67 -1.47 9.49
N VAL A 12 -8.48 -2.49 9.27
CA VAL A 12 -9.93 -2.35 9.13
C VAL A 12 -10.66 -3.58 9.67
N VAL A 13 -11.86 -3.35 10.21
CA VAL A 13 -12.84 -4.41 10.50
C VAL A 13 -14.19 -3.90 10.01
N THR A 14 -14.75 -4.57 9.01
CA THR A 14 -16.01 -4.11 8.39
C THR A 14 -16.81 -5.29 7.84
N SER A 15 -18.14 -5.16 7.89
CA SER A 15 -19.09 -6.07 7.28
C SER A 15 -19.43 -5.71 5.82
N ASP A 16 -18.90 -4.61 5.31
CA ASP A 16 -19.17 -4.07 3.97
C ASP A 16 -17.88 -3.85 3.19
N PHE A 17 -18.00 -3.63 1.88
CA PHE A 17 -16.88 -3.25 1.01
C PHE A 17 -16.22 -1.97 1.51
N PHE A 18 -14.89 -1.95 1.51
CA PHE A 18 -14.11 -0.81 1.94
C PHE A 18 -12.86 -0.61 1.08
N VAL A 19 -12.38 0.63 1.08
CA VAL A 19 -11.08 1.02 0.51
C VAL A 19 -10.40 1.95 1.49
N ILE A 20 -9.25 1.55 2.03
CA ILE A 20 -8.34 2.42 2.77
C ILE A 20 -7.26 2.88 1.81
N ASN A 21 -7.14 4.20 1.73
CA ASN A 21 -6.14 4.89 0.93
C ASN A 21 -5.14 5.55 1.87
N PHE A 22 -3.85 5.36 1.62
CA PHE A 22 -2.77 5.98 2.39
C PHE A 22 -1.72 6.55 1.45
N THR A 23 -1.43 7.84 1.61
CA THR A 23 -0.36 8.52 0.87
C THR A 23 0.68 9.00 1.85
N THR A 24 1.95 8.74 1.56
CA THR A 24 3.06 9.25 2.37
C THR A 24 3.12 10.77 2.30
N ASP A 25 3.69 11.38 3.33
CA ASP A 25 4.22 12.75 3.21
C ASP A 25 5.33 12.81 2.14
N PRO A 26 5.66 14.00 1.60
CA PRO A 26 6.75 14.13 0.66
C PRO A 26 8.08 13.71 1.29
N PHE A 27 8.80 12.83 0.62
CA PHE A 27 10.19 12.58 0.95
C PHE A 27 11.06 13.76 0.50
N PRO A 28 12.24 13.97 1.11
CA PRO A 28 13.18 14.98 0.63
C PRO A 28 13.62 14.71 -0.83
N PRO A 29 13.81 15.74 -1.67
CA PRO A 29 14.38 15.58 -3.00
C PRO A 29 15.72 14.82 -2.99
N GLY A 30 15.92 13.97 -3.98
CA GLY A 30 17.08 13.09 -4.11
C GLY A 30 16.98 11.77 -3.32
N THR A 31 15.85 11.49 -2.69
CA THR A 31 15.65 10.24 -1.94
C THR A 31 15.42 9.06 -2.89
N SER A 32 16.34 8.10 -2.88
CA SER A 32 16.09 6.75 -3.42
C SER A 32 15.59 5.84 -2.32
N LEU A 33 14.54 5.07 -2.59
CA LEU A 33 13.92 4.20 -1.60
C LEU A 33 13.44 2.89 -2.22
N TYR A 34 13.22 1.92 -1.35
CA TYR A 34 12.47 0.70 -1.63
C TYR A 34 11.26 0.67 -0.71
N ALA A 35 10.08 0.43 -1.25
CA ALA A 35 8.85 0.33 -0.47
C ALA A 35 8.16 -1.00 -0.73
N ASN A 36 7.51 -1.55 0.29
CA ASN A 36 6.62 -2.69 0.14
C ASN A 36 5.34 -2.51 0.97
N ILE A 37 4.32 -3.27 0.57
CA ILE A 37 3.09 -3.48 1.33
C ILE A 37 2.77 -4.97 1.33
N SER A 38 2.30 -5.48 2.45
CA SER A 38 1.89 -6.89 2.57
C SER A 38 0.68 -7.00 3.46
N LEU A 39 -0.28 -7.84 3.07
CA LEU A 39 -1.34 -8.28 3.97
C LEU A 39 -0.72 -9.15 5.06
N SER A 40 -0.82 -8.69 6.30
CA SER A 40 -0.26 -9.35 7.48
C SER A 40 -1.30 -10.20 8.21
N GLU A 41 -2.58 -9.82 8.14
CA GLU A 41 -3.68 -10.59 8.72
C GLU A 41 -4.94 -10.45 7.87
N ILE A 42 -5.67 -11.56 7.73
CA ILE A 42 -7.03 -11.60 7.19
C ILE A 42 -7.87 -12.51 8.09
N ASN A 43 -8.98 -12.00 8.62
CA ASN A 43 -9.92 -12.76 9.42
C ASN A 43 -11.36 -12.47 8.97
N THR A 44 -12.04 -13.52 8.54
CA THR A 44 -13.45 -13.51 8.13
C THR A 44 -14.33 -13.67 9.37
N LEU A 45 -14.37 -12.62 10.21
CA LEU A 45 -15.09 -12.60 11.50
C LEU A 45 -16.62 -12.74 11.36
N PHE A 46 -17.16 -12.69 10.14
CA PHE A 46 -18.59 -12.71 9.84
C PHE A 46 -18.98 -14.09 9.30
N SER A 47 -19.96 -14.72 9.92
CA SER A 47 -20.31 -16.14 9.75
C SER A 47 -20.46 -16.56 8.29
N GLY A 48 -19.60 -17.47 7.85
CA GLY A 48 -19.58 -18.02 6.50
C GLY A 48 -18.17 -18.37 6.05
N ASN A 49 -17.40 -19.04 6.92
CA ASN A 49 -16.02 -19.43 6.63
C ASN A 49 -15.97 -20.61 5.65
N ASN A 50 -16.66 -20.48 4.51
CA ASN A 50 -16.56 -21.40 3.40
C ASN A 50 -15.25 -21.08 2.68
N PRO A 51 -14.26 -21.98 2.70
CA PRO A 51 -12.97 -21.76 2.03
C PRO A 51 -13.10 -21.61 0.50
N ASN A 52 -14.30 -21.85 -0.06
CA ASN A 52 -14.61 -21.70 -1.48
C ASN A 52 -15.53 -20.50 -1.78
N ASP A 53 -15.79 -19.60 -0.82
CA ASP A 53 -16.57 -18.40 -1.10
C ASP A 53 -15.65 -17.31 -1.69
N PRO A 54 -15.77 -17.00 -3.00
CA PRO A 54 -14.90 -16.05 -3.69
C PRO A 54 -15.21 -14.59 -3.32
N THR A 55 -16.21 -14.34 -2.45
CA THR A 55 -16.65 -12.99 -2.08
C THR A 55 -15.85 -12.38 -0.94
N PHE A 56 -15.07 -13.18 -0.20
CA PHE A 56 -14.15 -12.69 0.83
C PHE A 56 -12.76 -12.48 0.24
N ALA A 57 -12.46 -11.25 -0.15
CA ALA A 57 -11.14 -10.89 -0.65
C ALA A 57 -10.66 -9.62 0.06
N ALA A 58 -9.43 -9.66 0.56
CA ALA A 58 -8.68 -8.46 0.89
C ALA A 58 -7.42 -8.45 0.01
N THR A 59 -7.02 -7.26 -0.43
CA THR A 59 -5.81 -7.04 -1.23
C THR A 59 -5.15 -5.75 -0.77
N ALA A 60 -3.83 -5.78 -0.63
CA ALA A 60 -3.03 -4.61 -0.32
C ALA A 60 -1.97 -4.41 -1.41
N PHE A 61 -1.88 -3.21 -1.96
CA PHE A 61 -1.04 -2.92 -3.11
C PHE A 61 -0.60 -1.44 -3.12
N ILE A 62 0.42 -1.17 -3.91
CA ILE A 62 0.93 0.15 -4.24
C ILE A 62 0.19 0.58 -5.50
N ASP A 63 -0.70 1.55 -5.36
CA ASP A 63 -1.51 2.05 -6.47
C ASP A 63 -0.70 2.96 -7.38
N SER A 64 0.04 3.91 -6.80
CA SER A 64 0.79 4.89 -7.58
C SER A 64 1.91 5.57 -6.78
N TRP A 65 2.79 6.31 -7.46
CA TRP A 65 3.85 7.11 -6.85
C TRP A 65 4.19 8.34 -7.69
N THR A 66 4.83 9.33 -7.07
CA THR A 66 5.39 10.50 -7.74
C THR A 66 6.90 10.58 -7.51
N VAL A 67 7.61 11.20 -8.45
CA VAL A 67 9.04 11.50 -8.36
C VAL A 67 9.27 12.99 -8.55
N TYR A 68 10.36 13.53 -8.03
CA TYR A 68 10.73 14.91 -8.32
C TYR A 68 11.29 15.04 -9.75
N LEU A 69 10.85 16.08 -10.44
CA LEU A 69 11.38 16.52 -11.73
C LEU A 69 12.61 17.42 -11.54
N ALA A 70 13.29 17.73 -12.63
CA ALA A 70 14.52 18.55 -12.60
C ALA A 70 14.30 19.98 -12.07
N ASP A 71 13.08 20.49 -12.16
CA ASP A 71 12.67 21.81 -11.63
C ASP A 71 12.26 21.76 -10.14
N GLY A 72 12.32 20.58 -9.51
CA GLY A 72 11.94 20.35 -8.12
C GLY A 72 10.45 20.15 -7.88
N THR A 73 9.62 20.13 -8.93
CA THR A 73 8.19 19.82 -8.84
C THR A 73 7.94 18.30 -8.82
N GLU A 74 6.78 17.87 -8.32
CA GLU A 74 6.39 16.46 -8.39
C GLU A 74 5.88 16.11 -9.81
N SER A 75 6.22 14.92 -10.29
CA SER A 75 5.64 14.35 -11.50
C SER A 75 4.12 14.13 -11.35
N THR A 76 3.42 13.93 -12.47
CA THR A 76 2.11 13.26 -12.44
C THR A 76 2.25 11.87 -11.80
N PRO A 77 1.21 11.35 -11.11
CA PRO A 77 1.26 10.02 -10.53
C PRO A 77 1.54 8.94 -11.58
N ILE A 78 2.57 8.14 -11.33
CA ILE A 78 2.91 6.96 -12.11
C ILE A 78 2.12 5.80 -11.50
N GLN A 79 1.31 5.14 -12.32
CA GLN A 79 0.46 4.04 -11.89
C GLN A 79 1.26 2.74 -11.73
N GLY A 80 0.97 1.99 -10.68
CA GLY A 80 1.47 0.65 -10.46
C GLY A 80 0.80 -0.39 -11.37
N GLN A 81 1.17 -1.65 -11.17
CA GLN A 81 0.60 -2.80 -11.89
C GLN A 81 -0.73 -3.29 -11.30
N GLY A 82 -1.53 -2.37 -10.74
CA GLY A 82 -2.78 -2.68 -10.05
C GLY A 82 -2.55 -3.57 -8.81
N PHE A 83 -3.47 -4.52 -8.58
CA PHE A 83 -3.49 -5.37 -7.38
C PHE A 83 -2.24 -6.25 -7.18
N ALA A 84 -1.38 -6.39 -8.17
CA ALA A 84 -0.15 -7.19 -8.07
C ALA A 84 1.07 -6.39 -7.59
N GLN A 85 1.01 -5.05 -7.62
CA GLN A 85 2.14 -4.22 -7.25
C GLN A 85 2.27 -4.15 -5.72
N ASN A 86 3.08 -4.99 -5.11
CA ASN A 86 3.26 -5.03 -3.66
C ASN A 86 4.65 -4.54 -3.19
N ALA A 87 5.56 -4.25 -4.10
CA ALA A 87 6.87 -3.67 -3.81
C ALA A 87 7.40 -2.85 -4.97
N ILE A 88 8.24 -1.84 -4.69
CA ILE A 88 8.86 -1.01 -5.72
C ILE A 88 10.17 -0.37 -5.24
N GLY A 89 11.14 -0.24 -6.14
CA GLY A 89 12.32 0.60 -5.96
C GLY A 89 12.18 1.88 -6.78
N LEU A 90 12.42 3.04 -6.15
CA LEU A 90 12.22 4.35 -6.75
C LEU A 90 13.43 5.24 -6.50
N ASP A 91 13.84 5.97 -7.54
CA ASP A 91 14.83 7.03 -7.45
C ASP A 91 14.14 8.39 -7.44
N ASN A 92 14.67 9.31 -6.62
CA ASN A 92 14.15 10.66 -6.47
C ASN A 92 12.64 10.70 -6.15
N CYS A 93 12.18 9.76 -5.30
CA CYS A 93 10.78 9.60 -4.96
C CYS A 93 10.27 10.81 -4.16
N ALA A 94 9.08 11.29 -4.51
CA ALA A 94 8.37 12.32 -3.76
C ALA A 94 7.32 11.68 -2.85
N ARG A 95 6.37 10.89 -3.38
CA ARG A 95 5.30 10.25 -2.59
C ARG A 95 4.97 8.87 -3.12
N ILE A 96 4.36 8.05 -2.25
CA ILE A 96 3.82 6.73 -2.61
C ILE A 96 2.38 6.64 -2.10
N HIS A 97 1.50 6.08 -2.92
CA HIS A 97 0.12 5.79 -2.62
C HIS A 97 -0.10 4.29 -2.46
N PHE A 98 -0.62 3.91 -1.29
CA PHE A 98 -0.91 2.55 -0.89
C PHE A 98 -2.41 2.38 -0.71
N VAL A 99 -2.92 1.20 -1.06
CA VAL A 99 -4.33 0.87 -0.96
C VAL A 99 -4.48 -0.48 -0.26
N LEU A 100 -5.41 -0.54 0.69
CA LEU A 100 -5.97 -1.77 1.25
C LEU A 100 -7.46 -1.81 0.91
N VAL A 101 -7.89 -2.81 0.16
CA VAL A 101 -9.29 -3.01 -0.26
C VAL A 101 -9.77 -4.36 0.23
N GLY A 102 -11.05 -4.48 0.54
CA GLY A 102 -11.69 -5.77 0.73
C GLY A 102 -13.18 -5.68 1.04
N ASP A 103 -13.79 -6.83 1.32
CA ASP A 103 -15.20 -6.95 1.66
C ASP A 103 -15.38 -7.96 2.80
N ARG A 104 -16.24 -7.63 3.78
CA ARG A 104 -16.61 -8.49 4.93
C ARG A 104 -15.42 -9.12 5.66
N VAL A 105 -14.48 -8.29 6.09
CA VAL A 105 -13.18 -8.76 6.57
C VAL A 105 -12.63 -7.89 7.70
N ALA A 106 -11.86 -8.53 8.57
CA ALA A 106 -10.84 -7.86 9.37
C ALA A 106 -9.49 -8.04 8.65
N ALA A 107 -8.89 -6.94 8.20
CA ALA A 107 -7.65 -6.98 7.44
C ALA A 107 -6.62 -6.00 8.02
N ILE A 108 -5.36 -6.43 8.04
CA ILE A 108 -4.22 -5.60 8.41
C ILE A 108 -3.19 -5.69 7.29
N ALA A 109 -2.74 -4.55 6.78
CA ALA A 109 -1.61 -4.46 5.86
C ALA A 109 -0.46 -3.68 6.50
N GLN A 110 0.75 -4.21 6.35
CA GLN A 110 1.97 -3.56 6.77
C GLN A 110 2.63 -2.88 5.58
N VAL A 111 2.95 -1.59 5.72
CA VAL A 111 3.77 -0.83 4.79
C VAL A 111 5.16 -0.67 5.39
N ASN A 112 6.21 -0.96 4.62
CA ASN A 112 7.59 -0.67 5.03
C ASN A 112 8.31 0.11 3.94
N ILE A 113 9.09 1.12 4.36
CA ILE A 113 9.87 1.98 3.47
C ILE A 113 11.33 2.02 3.93
N PHE A 114 12.24 1.74 3.00
CA PHE A 114 13.67 1.57 3.22
C PHE A 114 14.49 2.54 2.34
N ARG A 115 15.68 2.96 2.80
CA ARG A 115 16.73 3.68 2.04
C ARG A 115 18.05 2.92 2.17
#